data_AF-A0A920AU48-F1
#
_entry.id   AF-A0A920AU48-F1
#
_cell.length_a   1.000
_cell.length_b   1.000
_cell.length_c   1.000
_cell.angle_alpha   90.00
_cell.angle_beta   90.00
_cell.angle_gamma   90.00
#
_symmetry.space_group_name_H-M   'P 1'
#
loop_
_entity.id
_entity.type
_entity.pdbx_description
1 polymer ?
#
loop_
_entity_poly.entity_id
_entity_poly.type
_entity_poly.pdbx_seq_one_letter_code
_entity_poly.pdbx_strand_id
1 'polypeptide(L)'
;MVYAFVIHMRLIPGLKSNFAFTVASILSFGSIIMTYFGVNFYLAGLHSYAKDDQEISVVFISITLAIIFILSLLAYPKYKKYLKNNR
;
A
#
# COMPACT_ATOMS: atom_id res chain seq x y z
N MET A 1 6.72 -8.56 8.74
CA MET A 1 7.90 -7.80 8.28
C MET A 1 7.53 -6.41 7.77
N VAL A 2 6.66 -6.27 6.76
CA VAL A 2 6.25 -4.95 6.23
C VAL A 2 5.54 -4.08 7.28
N TYR A 3 4.52 -4.58 7.97
CA TYR A 3 3.80 -3.78 8.98
C TYR A 3 4.68 -3.37 10.17
N ALA A 4 5.59 -4.26 10.59
CA ALA A 4 6.53 -3.98 11.66
C ALA A 4 7.45 -2.82 11.25
N PHE A 5 7.97 -2.81 10.01
CA PHE A 5 8.75 -1.70 9.49
C PHE A 5 7.97 -0.37 9.52
N VAL A 6 6.70 -0.36 9.12
CA VAL A 6 5.86 0.85 9.14
C VAL A 6 5.70 1.42 10.55
N ILE A 7 5.60 0.57 11.58
CA ILE A 7 5.56 1.01 12.98
C ILE A 7 6.90 1.66 13.38
N HIS A 8 8.03 1.08 12.96
CA HIS A 8 9.36 1.59 13.28
C HIS A 8 9.71 2.90 12.55
N MET A 9 9.04 3.23 11.45
CA MET A 9 9.20 4.53 10.76
C MET A 9 8.98 5.74 11.69
N ARG A 10 8.21 5.58 12.77
CA ARG A 10 7.98 6.63 13.79
C ARG A 10 9.24 7.02 14.56
N LEU A 11 10.21 6.09 14.66
CA LEU A 11 11.45 6.28 15.41
C LEU A 11 12.57 6.87 14.54
N ILE A 12 12.42 6.85 13.21
CA ILE A 12 13.42 7.33 12.27
C ILE A 12 13.17 8.83 11.98
N PRO A 13 14.11 9.73 12.32
CA PRO A 13 13.90 11.18 12.23
C PRO A 13 13.57 11.68 10.82
N GLY A 14 14.01 10.97 9.77
CA GLY A 14 13.67 11.28 8.37
C GLY A 14 12.31 10.77 7.89
N LEU A 15 11.69 9.80 8.59
CA LEU A 15 10.45 9.14 8.18
C LEU A 15 9.26 9.39 9.12
N LYS A 16 9.44 10.20 10.19
CA LYS A 16 8.40 10.48 11.20
C LYS A 16 7.20 11.31 10.72
N SER A 17 7.09 11.60 9.42
CA SER A 17 5.97 12.36 8.88
C SER A 17 4.65 11.58 9.04
N ASN A 18 3.62 12.23 9.57
CA ASN A 18 2.27 11.66 9.60
C ASN A 18 1.80 11.20 8.22
N PHE A 19 2.13 11.96 7.18
CA PHE A 19 1.75 11.60 5.81
C PHE A 19 2.44 10.32 5.36
N ALA A 20 3.76 10.24 5.55
CA ALA A 20 4.53 9.04 5.23
C ALA A 20 4.01 7.82 6.01
N PHE A 21 3.66 7.99 7.29
CA PHE A 21 3.09 6.94 8.11
C PHE A 21 1.72 6.46 7.60
N THR A 22 0.82 7.38 7.23
CA THR A 22 -0.51 7.04 6.70
C THR A 22 -0.41 6.29 5.37
N VAL A 23 0.39 6.79 4.42
CA VAL A 23 0.59 6.15 3.12
C VAL A 23 1.24 4.77 3.29
N ALA A 24 2.27 4.66 4.13
CA ALA A 24 2.92 3.39 4.41
C ALA A 24 1.99 2.39 5.11
N SER A 25 1.07 2.85 5.96
CA SER A 25 0.07 1.98 6.61
C SER A 25 -0.88 1.36 5.59
N ILE A 26 -1.35 2.13 4.61
CA ILE A 26 -2.20 1.63 3.52
C ILE A 26 -1.44 0.58 2.70
N LEU A 27 -0.20 0.87 2.32
CA LEU A 27 0.64 -0.07 1.56
C LEU A 27 0.95 -1.35 2.35
N SER A 28 1.19 -1.23 3.66
CA SER A 28 1.40 -2.39 4.52
C SER A 28 0.16 -3.26 4.62
N PHE A 29 -1.03 -2.68 4.69
CA PHE A 29 -2.27 -3.43 4.67
C PHE A 29 -2.46 -4.15 3.32
N GLY A 30 -2.18 -3.45 2.22
CA GLY A 30 -2.16 -4.03 0.88
C GLY A 30 -1.19 -5.21 0.74
N SER A 31 -0.01 -5.15 1.39
CA SER A 31 0.94 -6.26 1.41
C SER A 31 0.38 -7.51 2.11
N ILE A 32 -0.38 -7.35 3.21
CA ILE A 32 -1.03 -8.47 3.90
C ILE A 32 -2.07 -9.11 2.99
N ILE A 33 -2.93 -8.29 2.36
CA ILE A 33 -3.93 -8.73 1.39
C ILE A 33 -3.26 -9.46 0.22
N MET A 34 -2.22 -8.88 -0.38
CA MET A 34 -1.49 -9.49 -1.48
C MET A 34 -0.81 -10.81 -1.08
N THR A 35 -0.35 -10.96 0.15
CA THR A 35 0.28 -12.23 0.57
C THR A 35 -0.77 -13.34 0.70
N TYR A 36 -1.96 -13.04 1.21
CA TYR A 36 -3.05 -13.99 1.30
C TYR A 36 -3.71 -14.23 -0.07
N PHE A 37 -4.29 -13.20 -0.68
CA PHE A 37 -4.99 -13.33 -1.96
C PHE A 37 -4.05 -13.57 -3.13
N GLY A 38 -2.82 -13.05 -3.08
CA GLY A 38 -1.87 -13.21 -4.16
C GLY A 38 -1.46 -14.66 -4.37
N VAL A 39 -1.04 -15.36 -3.32
CA VAL A 39 -0.60 -16.76 -3.45
C VAL A 39 -1.79 -17.70 -3.73
N ASN A 40 -3.00 -17.36 -3.27
CA ASN A 40 -4.18 -18.22 -3.40
C ASN A 40 -5.01 -17.97 -4.68
N PHE A 41 -4.95 -16.76 -5.24
CA PHE A 41 -5.82 -16.33 -6.35
C PHE A 41 -5.10 -15.58 -7.47
N TYR A 42 -4.10 -14.72 -7.18
CA TYR A 42 -3.50 -13.84 -8.20
C TYR A 42 -2.22 -14.38 -8.86
N LEU A 43 -1.53 -15.33 -8.24
CA LEU A 43 -0.34 -16.01 -8.75
C LEU A 43 -0.70 -17.48 -9.01
N ALA A 44 -0.24 -18.04 -10.14
CA ALA A 44 -0.42 -19.46 -10.46
C ALA A 44 0.40 -20.35 -9.53
N GLY A 45 -0.23 -20.83 -8.46
CA GLY A 45 0.24 -21.95 -7.65
C GLY A 45 -0.37 -23.28 -8.11
N LEU A 46 0.24 -24.40 -7.73
CA LEU A 46 -0.30 -25.76 -7.95
C LEU A 46 -1.67 -25.99 -7.26
N HIS A 47 -2.09 -25.08 -6.37
CA HIS A 47 -3.36 -25.10 -5.63
C HIS A 47 -4.18 -23.80 -5.77
N SER A 48 -3.84 -22.89 -6.69
CA SER A 48 -4.61 -21.64 -6.83
C SER A 48 -6.02 -21.91 -7.36
N TYR A 49 -7.02 -21.34 -6.70
CA TYR A 49 -8.44 -21.60 -6.97
C TYR A 49 -8.97 -20.93 -8.25
N ALA A 50 -8.28 -19.92 -8.78
CA ALA A 50 -8.74 -19.07 -9.89
C ALA A 50 -7.77 -19.07 -11.07
N LYS A 51 -7.34 -20.26 -11.53
CA LYS A 51 -6.27 -20.41 -12.54
C LYS A 51 -6.59 -19.81 -13.91
N ASP A 52 -7.86 -19.76 -14.30
CA ASP A 52 -8.28 -19.33 -15.65
C ASP A 52 -8.41 -17.80 -15.79
N ASP A 53 -8.44 -17.03 -14.69
CA ASP A 53 -8.75 -15.58 -14.70
C ASP A 53 -7.63 -14.70 -14.09
N GLN A 54 -6.40 -15.19 -14.20
CA GLN A 54 -5.22 -14.60 -13.54
C GLN A 54 -4.82 -13.24 -14.15
N GLU A 55 -4.99 -13.08 -15.47
CA GLU A 55 -4.68 -11.83 -16.17
C GLU A 55 -5.50 -10.66 -15.63
N ILE A 56 -6.78 -10.89 -15.34
CA ILE A 56 -7.68 -9.88 -14.79
C ILE A 56 -7.21 -9.41 -13.41
N SER A 57 -6.66 -10.32 -12.60
CA SER A 57 -6.18 -10.01 -11.25
C SER A 57 -4.98 -9.05 -11.24
N VAL A 58 -4.03 -9.24 -12.16
CA VAL A 58 -2.85 -8.36 -12.29
C VAL A 58 -3.26 -6.94 -12.69
N VAL A 59 -4.26 -6.82 -13.57
CA VAL A 59 -4.85 -5.54 -13.96
C VAL A 59 -5.51 -4.85 -12.76
N PHE A 60 -6.28 -5.55 -11.94
CA PHE A 60 -6.89 -4.93 -10.74
C PHE A 60 -5.86 -4.46 -9.70
N ILE A 61 -4.80 -5.23 -9.48
CA ILE A 61 -3.72 -4.86 -8.55
C ILE A 61 -3.02 -3.59 -9.07
N SER A 62 -2.68 -3.54 -10.35
CA SER A 62 -1.99 -2.39 -10.95
C SER A 62 -2.87 -1.12 -10.95
N ILE A 63 -4.16 -1.24 -11.27
CA ILE A 63 -5.12 -0.13 -11.16
C ILE A 63 -5.23 0.37 -9.72
N THR A 64 -5.33 -0.54 -8.75
CA THR A 64 -5.44 -0.19 -7.33
C THR A 64 -4.19 0.54 -6.84
N LEU A 65 -3.00 0.08 -7.22
CA LEU A 65 -1.74 0.75 -6.92
C LEU A 65 -1.67 2.14 -7.57
N ALA A 66 -2.12 2.28 -8.81
CA ALA A 66 -2.18 3.57 -9.50
C ALA A 66 -3.13 4.55 -8.79
N ILE A 67 -4.30 4.09 -8.35
CA ILE A 67 -5.26 4.91 -7.59
C ILE A 67 -4.64 5.37 -6.26
N ILE A 68 -4.02 4.46 -5.50
CA ILE A 68 -3.36 4.80 -4.23
C ILE A 68 -2.24 5.82 -4.46
N PHE A 69 -1.46 5.66 -5.53
CA PHE A 69 -0.39 6.59 -5.89
C PHE A 69 -0.93 7.98 -6.24
N ILE A 70 -1.96 8.06 -7.09
CA ILE A 70 -2.60 9.33 -7.47
C ILE A 70 -3.21 10.01 -6.24
N LEU A 71 -3.95 9.27 -5.41
CA LEU A 71 -4.53 9.81 -4.17
C LEU A 71 -3.45 10.33 -3.21
N SER A 72 -2.34 9.60 -3.08
CA SER A 72 -1.19 10.03 -2.28
C SER A 72 -0.59 11.34 -2.82
N LEU A 73 -0.38 11.45 -4.13
CA LEU A 73 0.12 12.68 -4.77
C LEU A 73 -0.83 13.86 -4.58
N LEU A 74 -2.14 13.67 -4.74
CA LEU A 74 -3.15 14.70 -4.54
C LEU A 74 -3.30 15.11 -3.06
N ALA A 75 -3.04 14.18 -2.13
CA ALA A 75 -3.10 14.44 -0.70
C ALA A 75 -1.86 15.20 -0.19
N TYR A 76 -0.70 15.06 -0.83
CA TYR A 76 0.55 15.72 -0.42
C TYR A 76 0.47 17.26 -0.33
N PRO A 77 -0.07 18.02 -1.32
CA PRO A 77 -0.17 19.47 -1.21
C PRO A 77 -1.11 19.91 -0.09
N LYS A 78 -2.21 19.17 0.16
CA LYS A 78 -3.11 19.44 1.29
C LYS A 78 -2.40 19.18 2.62
N TYR A 79 -1.64 18.09 2.73
CA TYR A 79 -0.82 17.81 3.91
C TYR A 79 0.20 18.92 4.18
N LYS A 80 0.93 19.38 3.15
CA LYS A 80 1.91 20.47 3.27
C LYS A 80 1.26 21.79 3.68
N LYS A 81 0.06 22.10 3.17
CA LYS A 81 -0.65 23.35 3.46
C LYS A 81 -1.30 23.39 4.85
N TYR A 82 -1.94 22.31 5.29
CA TYR A 82 -2.77 22.32 6.50
C TYR A 82 -2.15 21.59 7.70
N LEU A 83 -1.33 20.56 7.48
CA LEU A 83 -0.85 19.70 8.57
C LEU A 83 0.62 19.95 8.93
N LYS A 84 1.46 20.40 7.99
CA LYS A 84 2.86 20.74 8.27
C LYS A 84 2.99 22.04 9.09
N ASN A 85 2.06 22.98 8.94
CA ASN A 85 2.11 24.29 9.59
C ASN A 85 1.43 24.34 10.97
N ASN A 86 0.72 23.26 11.35
CA ASN A 86 -0.02 23.13 12.61
C ASN A 86 0.72 22.27 13.66
N ARG A 87 2.05 22.14 13.54
CA ARG A 87 2.90 21.46 14.51
C ARG A 87 4.20 22.20 14.74
#